data_AF-A0AAN8U2I9-F1
#
_entry.id   AF-A0AAN8U2I9-F1
#
_cell.length_a   1.000
_cell.length_b   1.000
_cell.length_c   1.000
_cell.angle_alpha   90.00
_cell.angle_beta   90.00
_cell.angle_gamma   90.00
#
_symmetry.space_group_name_H-M   'P 1'
#
loop_
_entity.id
_entity.type
_entity.pdbx_description
1 polymer ?
#
loop_
_entity_poly.entity_id
_entity_poly.type
_entity_poly.pdbx_seq_one_letter_code
_entity_poly.pdbx_strand_id
1 'polypeptide(L)'
;MGFPFVGEAFGFFTPHKSLSIGNFLQQRCSRYGKVFKSYIFGSPTIISCDLELNKFVLQKEGKLFQSSYPKPIRDILGEHSLMIVTDVERHKKLRRIEVGLINKFSSTSNFLGYETTSGLLSLLVYFLAQSPQALQTLKDEHLAIRKKKKEGEPLNWEDYKQMEFTTMVINETLRCGNLVKFVHREAIKDVKFKGYHIPAGWKVLPILSAVHLEPSLHENPSEFNPWRWTVVPFGGGSRLCPGSELGKLEASFLLHYLLLNYRWTMKEEEYPMLYPFMDFPKGLLIALETETTNVN
;
A
#
# COMPACT_ATOMS: atom_id res chain seq x y z
N MET A 1 -26.89 -12.56 -7.95
CA MET A 1 -26.29 -13.82 -8.41
C MET A 1 -25.34 -13.46 -9.53
N GLY A 2 -24.09 -13.93 -9.50
CA GLY A 2 -23.05 -13.58 -10.48
C GLY A 2 -23.26 -14.23 -11.86
N PHE A 3 -22.58 -13.72 -12.89
CA PHE A 3 -22.59 -14.30 -14.24
C PHE A 3 -21.99 -15.73 -14.20
N PRO A 4 -22.49 -16.69 -14.99
CA PRO A 4 -21.89 -18.02 -15.09
C PRO A 4 -20.40 -17.87 -15.44
N PHE A 5 -19.54 -18.61 -14.74
CA PHE A 5 -18.06 -18.59 -14.79
C PHE A 5 -17.34 -17.42 -14.10
N VAL A 6 -17.82 -16.18 -14.18
CA VAL A 6 -17.13 -15.02 -13.57
C VAL A 6 -17.53 -14.79 -12.11
N GLY A 7 -18.72 -15.25 -11.73
CA GLY A 7 -19.24 -15.05 -10.38
C GLY A 7 -19.42 -13.57 -10.07
N GLU A 8 -18.91 -13.12 -8.92
CA GLU A 8 -19.03 -11.73 -8.45
C GLU A 8 -17.82 -10.86 -8.82
N ALA A 9 -16.89 -11.34 -9.66
CA ALA A 9 -15.64 -10.64 -9.92
C ALA A 9 -15.85 -9.21 -10.46
N PHE A 10 -16.79 -8.97 -11.38
CA PHE A 10 -17.07 -7.62 -11.89
C PHE A 10 -17.52 -6.66 -10.78
N GLY A 11 -18.37 -7.11 -9.86
CA GLY A 11 -18.78 -6.32 -8.71
C GLY A 11 -17.60 -6.05 -7.77
N PHE A 12 -16.77 -7.06 -7.53
CA PHE A 12 -15.58 -6.94 -6.67
C PHE A 12 -14.54 -5.95 -7.20
N PHE A 13 -14.36 -5.89 -8.53
CA PHE A 13 -13.42 -4.99 -9.21
C PHE A 13 -14.05 -3.70 -9.74
N THR A 14 -15.28 -3.37 -9.34
CA THR A 14 -15.92 -2.11 -9.74
C THR A 14 -15.07 -0.92 -9.25
N PRO A 15 -14.76 0.07 -10.12
CA PRO A 15 -14.00 1.25 -9.73
C PRO A 15 -14.63 2.00 -8.55
N HIS A 16 -13.80 2.49 -7.65
CA HIS A 16 -14.23 3.33 -6.50
C HIS A 16 -13.05 4.19 -6.03
N LYS A 17 -13.33 5.25 -5.26
CA LYS A 17 -12.29 6.09 -4.65
C LYS A 17 -11.39 5.22 -3.75
N SER A 18 -10.07 5.46 -3.78
CA SER A 18 -9.10 4.67 -3.00
C SER A 18 -9.25 4.83 -1.48
N LEU A 19 -9.86 5.94 -1.06
CA LEU A 19 -10.23 6.29 0.31
C LEU A 19 -11.46 5.51 0.83
N SER A 20 -11.97 4.54 0.06
CA SER A 20 -13.10 3.70 0.39
C SER A 20 -12.78 2.23 0.08
N ILE A 21 -13.47 1.30 0.76
CA ILE A 21 -13.44 -0.12 0.41
C ILE A 21 -14.33 -0.46 -0.81
N GLY A 22 -15.13 0.50 -1.26
CA GLY A 22 -16.06 0.39 -2.39
C GLY A 22 -17.41 -0.24 -2.02
N ASN A 23 -18.44 0.11 -2.79
CA ASN A 23 -19.84 -0.28 -2.52
C ASN A 23 -20.02 -1.79 -2.42
N PHE A 24 -19.32 -2.57 -3.25
CA PHE A 24 -19.42 -4.02 -3.23
C PHE A 24 -19.04 -4.59 -1.86
N LEU A 25 -17.87 -4.21 -1.31
CA LEU A 25 -17.43 -4.71 -0.02
C LEU A 25 -18.29 -4.18 1.12
N GLN A 26 -18.70 -2.90 1.08
CA GLN A 26 -19.60 -2.32 2.08
C GLN A 26 -20.92 -3.09 2.18
N GLN A 27 -21.59 -3.32 1.04
CA GLN A 27 -22.86 -4.04 1.00
C GLN A 27 -22.73 -5.49 1.48
N ARG A 28 -21.65 -6.18 1.09
CA ARG A 28 -21.41 -7.58 1.50
C ARG A 28 -21.06 -7.67 2.98
N CYS A 29 -20.24 -6.76 3.52
CA CYS A 29 -19.93 -6.71 4.94
C CYS A 29 -21.16 -6.42 5.79
N SER A 30 -22.02 -5.49 5.34
CA SER A 30 -23.28 -5.18 6.03
C SER A 30 -24.23 -6.39 6.05
N ARG A 31 -24.31 -7.14 4.94
CA ARG A 31 -25.24 -8.28 4.82
C ARG A 31 -24.74 -9.57 5.48
N TYR A 32 -23.44 -9.85 5.42
CA TYR A 32 -22.88 -11.15 5.79
C TYR A 32 -21.83 -11.09 6.91
N GLY A 33 -21.48 -9.90 7.37
CA GLY A 33 -20.37 -9.67 8.30
C GLY A 33 -19.02 -9.49 7.59
N LYS A 34 -17.97 -9.19 8.37
CA LYS A 34 -16.62 -8.86 7.86
C LYS A 34 -15.91 -10.02 7.15
N VAL A 35 -16.39 -11.26 7.32
CA VAL A 35 -15.85 -12.45 6.66
C VAL A 35 -17.00 -13.17 5.96
N PHE A 36 -16.90 -13.34 4.64
CA PHE A 36 -17.96 -13.95 3.85
C PHE A 36 -17.44 -14.78 2.69
N LYS A 37 -18.29 -15.70 2.22
CA LYS A 37 -18.03 -16.55 1.05
C LYS A 37 -18.49 -15.83 -0.22
N SER A 38 -17.72 -15.96 -1.29
CA SER A 38 -18.05 -15.48 -2.62
C SER A 38 -17.48 -16.44 -3.67
N TYR A 39 -17.69 -16.11 -4.95
CA TYR A 39 -17.17 -16.86 -6.09
C TYR A 39 -16.52 -15.86 -7.04
N ILE A 40 -15.18 -15.85 -7.09
CA ILE A 40 -14.38 -14.86 -7.81
C ILE A 40 -13.49 -15.62 -8.80
N PHE A 41 -13.52 -15.24 -10.08
CA PHE A 41 -12.76 -15.87 -11.16
C PHE A 41 -12.90 -17.41 -11.20
N GLY A 42 -14.13 -17.91 -11.14
CA GLY A 42 -14.37 -19.34 -11.23
C GLY A 42 -13.95 -20.16 -10.00
N SER A 43 -13.62 -19.51 -8.87
CA SER A 43 -13.14 -20.19 -7.67
C SER A 43 -13.92 -19.80 -6.41
N PRO A 44 -14.26 -20.76 -5.53
CA PRO A 44 -14.82 -20.45 -4.22
C PRO A 44 -13.80 -19.68 -3.40
N THR A 45 -14.23 -18.53 -2.88
CA THR A 45 -13.33 -17.53 -2.29
C THR A 45 -13.88 -17.05 -0.95
N ILE A 46 -13.04 -17.02 0.07
CA ILE A 46 -13.29 -16.30 1.32
C ILE A 46 -12.77 -14.88 1.18
N ILE A 47 -13.63 -13.89 1.38
CA ILE A 47 -13.24 -12.48 1.46
C ILE A 47 -13.22 -12.09 2.93
N SER A 48 -12.11 -11.49 3.37
CA SER A 48 -11.91 -11.09 4.76
C SER A 48 -11.57 -9.60 4.86
N CYS A 49 -12.53 -8.84 5.40
CA CYS A 49 -12.34 -7.46 5.87
C CYS A 49 -12.01 -7.41 7.37
N ASP A 50 -11.82 -8.58 8.01
CA ASP A 50 -11.56 -8.70 9.43
C ASP A 50 -10.05 -8.62 9.75
N LEU A 51 -9.70 -7.81 10.75
CA LEU A 51 -8.30 -7.59 11.17
C LEU A 51 -7.60 -8.87 11.60
N GLU A 52 -8.27 -9.68 12.42
CA GLU A 52 -7.62 -10.83 13.05
C GLU A 52 -7.46 -11.98 12.07
N LEU A 53 -8.48 -12.24 11.23
CA LEU A 53 -8.35 -13.24 10.17
C LEU A 53 -7.30 -12.80 9.14
N ASN A 54 -7.24 -11.52 8.76
CA ASN A 54 -6.20 -11.02 7.86
C ASN A 54 -4.80 -11.24 8.45
N LYS A 55 -4.58 -10.85 9.72
CA LYS A 55 -3.31 -11.11 10.42
C LYS A 55 -2.99 -12.61 10.46
N PHE A 56 -3.96 -13.45 10.79
CA PHE A 56 -3.79 -14.90 10.87
C PHE A 56 -3.38 -15.50 9.52
N VAL A 57 -4.06 -15.13 8.43
CA VAL A 57 -3.75 -15.61 7.07
C VAL A 57 -2.32 -15.24 6.67
N LEU A 58 -1.92 -13.98 6.88
CA LEU A 58 -0.59 -13.48 6.53
C LEU A 58 0.52 -14.13 7.39
N GLN A 59 0.28 -14.33 8.69
CA GLN A 59 1.25 -14.93 9.60
C GLN A 59 1.42 -16.44 9.42
N LYS A 60 0.39 -17.13 8.91
CA LYS A 60 0.40 -18.60 8.69
C LYS A 60 0.76 -18.98 7.25
N GLU A 61 1.25 -18.04 6.46
CA GLU A 61 1.73 -18.29 5.12
C GLU A 61 2.96 -19.22 5.11
N GLY A 62 2.97 -20.17 4.17
CA GLY A 62 3.94 -21.29 4.10
C GLY A 62 3.60 -22.46 5.03
N LYS A 63 2.55 -22.37 5.85
CA LYS A 63 2.11 -23.43 6.77
C LYS A 63 0.66 -23.86 6.54
N LEU A 64 -0.25 -22.89 6.47
CA LEU A 64 -1.68 -23.10 6.25
C LEU A 64 -2.19 -22.43 4.97
N PHE A 65 -1.49 -21.39 4.52
CA PHE A 65 -1.81 -20.66 3.30
C PHE A 65 -0.60 -20.54 2.39
N GLN A 66 -0.85 -20.37 1.10
CA GLN A 66 0.17 -20.05 0.10
C GLN A 66 -0.28 -18.89 -0.79
N SER A 67 0.67 -18.25 -1.48
CA SER A 67 0.36 -17.27 -2.52
C SER A 67 -0.43 -17.92 -3.66
N SER A 68 -1.43 -17.21 -4.20
CA SER A 68 -2.33 -17.77 -5.21
C SER A 68 -2.85 -16.72 -6.20
N TYR A 69 -1.93 -16.00 -6.85
CA TYR A 69 -2.31 -15.02 -7.87
C TYR A 69 -2.88 -15.70 -9.14
N PRO A 70 -3.86 -15.07 -9.82
CA PRO A 70 -4.39 -15.52 -11.10
C PRO A 70 -3.32 -15.69 -12.18
N LYS A 71 -3.57 -16.57 -13.16
CA LYS A 71 -2.64 -16.86 -14.26
C LYS A 71 -2.10 -15.60 -14.98
N PRO A 72 -2.92 -14.59 -15.35
CA PRO A 72 -2.40 -13.40 -16.01
C PRO A 72 -1.31 -12.67 -15.21
N ILE A 73 -1.47 -12.57 -13.88
CA ILE A 73 -0.47 -11.95 -13.01
C ILE A 73 0.79 -12.82 -12.92
N ARG A 74 0.65 -14.15 -12.87
CA ARG A 74 1.79 -15.07 -12.88
C ARG A 74 2.57 -15.02 -14.20
N ASP A 75 1.87 -14.95 -15.33
CA ASP A 75 2.48 -14.91 -16.65
C ASP A 75 3.29 -13.61 -16.84
N ILE A 76 2.82 -12.47 -16.30
CA ILE A 76 3.53 -11.18 -16.33
C ILE A 76 4.76 -11.18 -15.40
N LEU A 77 4.59 -11.64 -14.15
CA LEU A 77 5.63 -11.55 -13.13
C LEU A 77 6.67 -12.67 -13.21
N GLY A 78 6.30 -13.78 -13.85
CA GLY A 78 7.08 -15.00 -13.89
C GLY A 78 7.00 -15.84 -12.60
N GLU A 79 7.22 -17.14 -12.76
CA GLU A 79 7.16 -18.16 -11.69
C GLU A 79 8.23 -17.98 -10.59
N HIS A 80 9.25 -17.18 -10.86
CA HIS A 80 10.35 -16.89 -9.92
C HIS A 80 10.19 -15.55 -9.18
N SER A 81 9.10 -14.81 -9.40
CA SER A 81 8.81 -13.59 -8.65
C SER A 81 8.54 -13.89 -7.17
N LEU A 82 9.01 -13.02 -6.26
CA LEU A 82 8.71 -13.09 -4.82
C LEU A 82 7.21 -13.06 -4.53
N MET A 83 6.39 -12.48 -5.40
CA MET A 83 4.93 -12.48 -5.22
C MET A 83 4.30 -13.83 -5.56
N ILE A 84 4.89 -14.57 -6.50
CA ILE A 84 4.31 -15.80 -7.08
C ILE A 84 4.81 -17.07 -6.40
N VAL A 85 6.13 -17.18 -6.18
CA VAL A 85 6.77 -18.41 -5.68
C VAL A 85 6.11 -18.90 -4.40
N THR A 86 5.68 -20.16 -4.35
CA THR A 86 4.98 -20.76 -3.19
C THR A 86 5.90 -21.59 -2.28
N ASP A 87 6.97 -22.18 -2.84
CA ASP A 87 7.96 -22.94 -2.07
C ASP A 87 8.68 -22.05 -1.05
N VAL A 88 8.64 -22.45 0.21
CA VAL A 88 9.09 -21.63 1.34
C VAL A 88 10.59 -21.38 1.31
N GLU A 89 11.40 -22.40 0.98
CA GLU A 89 12.86 -22.26 0.99
C GLU A 89 13.35 -21.47 -0.22
N ARG A 90 12.77 -21.69 -1.41
CA ARG A 90 13.02 -20.85 -2.59
C ARG A 90 12.61 -19.40 -2.34
N HIS A 91 11.43 -19.16 -1.75
CA HIS A 91 11.00 -17.81 -1.40
C HIS A 91 11.99 -17.12 -0.45
N LYS A 92 12.43 -17.81 0.63
CA LYS A 92 13.44 -17.28 1.55
C LYS A 92 14.74 -16.97 0.85
N LYS A 93 15.22 -17.85 -0.04
CA LYS A 93 16.47 -17.65 -0.79
C LYS A 93 16.37 -16.43 -1.70
N LEU A 94 15.32 -16.33 -2.51
CA LEU A 94 15.08 -15.19 -3.39
C LEU A 94 14.96 -13.89 -2.59
N ARG A 95 14.26 -13.91 -1.46
CA ARG A 95 14.10 -12.73 -0.61
C ARG A 95 15.43 -12.23 -0.05
N ARG A 96 16.30 -13.14 0.40
CA ARG A 96 17.65 -12.78 0.88
C ARG A 96 18.48 -12.15 -0.23
N ILE A 97 18.38 -12.68 -1.45
CA ILE A 97 19.07 -12.13 -2.62
C ILE A 97 18.55 -10.72 -2.91
N GLU A 98 17.23 -10.54 -3.02
CA GLU A 98 16.62 -9.24 -3.34
C GLU A 98 16.92 -8.18 -2.28
N VAL A 99 16.73 -8.48 -0.99
CA VAL A 99 17.09 -7.56 0.10
C VAL A 99 18.59 -7.28 0.12
N GLY A 100 19.42 -8.29 -0.15
CA GLY A 100 20.87 -8.12 -0.27
C GLY A 100 21.27 -7.21 -1.44
N LEU A 101 20.54 -7.27 -2.56
CA LEU A 101 20.74 -6.39 -3.71
C LEU A 101 20.28 -4.96 -3.42
N ILE A 102 19.10 -4.79 -2.81
CA ILE A 102 18.60 -3.47 -2.36
C ILE A 102 19.63 -2.78 -1.46
N ASN A 103 20.24 -3.53 -0.54
CA ASN A 103 21.24 -2.98 0.38
C ASN A 103 22.61 -2.71 -0.26
N LYS A 104 22.94 -3.35 -1.40
CA LYS A 104 24.26 -3.22 -2.04
C LYS A 104 24.28 -2.36 -3.31
N PHE A 105 23.17 -2.30 -4.04
CA PHE A 105 23.06 -1.60 -5.32
C PHE A 105 21.90 -0.60 -5.24
N SER A 106 22.21 0.65 -4.90
CA SER A 106 21.23 1.75 -4.93
C SER A 106 20.80 2.19 -6.35
N SER A 107 21.22 1.49 -7.43
CA SER A 107 21.05 2.00 -8.81
C SER A 107 20.46 1.02 -9.84
N THR A 108 19.92 -0.14 -9.45
CA THR A 108 19.30 -1.06 -10.43
C THR A 108 17.78 -1.04 -10.34
N SER A 109 17.19 -0.43 -11.37
CA SER A 109 15.78 -0.33 -11.72
C SER A 109 15.00 -1.64 -11.48
N ASN A 110 14.10 -1.62 -10.49
CA ASN A 110 13.11 -2.68 -10.28
C ASN A 110 11.77 -2.19 -10.82
N PHE A 111 11.33 -2.74 -11.95
CA PHE A 111 10.04 -2.43 -12.60
C PHE A 111 8.83 -2.50 -11.64
N LEU A 112 8.88 -3.36 -10.60
CA LEU A 112 7.83 -3.49 -9.58
C LEU A 112 7.86 -2.40 -8.49
N GLY A 113 9.05 -1.86 -8.19
CA GLY A 113 9.19 -0.72 -7.30
C GLY A 113 8.66 0.56 -7.94
N TYR A 114 8.86 0.71 -9.25
CA TYR A 114 8.48 1.93 -9.97
C TYR A 114 6.99 2.27 -9.85
N GLU A 115 6.09 1.31 -10.09
CA GLU A 115 4.64 1.55 -10.02
C GLU A 115 4.20 1.89 -8.58
N THR A 116 4.76 1.20 -7.59
CA THR A 116 4.38 1.41 -6.19
C THR A 116 4.97 2.69 -5.60
N THR A 117 6.24 2.97 -5.86
CA THR A 117 6.88 4.24 -5.45
C THR A 117 6.22 5.41 -6.17
N SER A 118 5.99 5.35 -7.49
CA SER A 118 5.32 6.46 -8.18
C SER A 118 3.89 6.71 -7.68
N GLY A 119 3.11 5.65 -7.42
CA GLY A 119 1.80 5.77 -6.79
C GLY A 119 1.85 6.39 -5.39
N LEU A 120 2.82 6.01 -4.56
CA LEU A 120 3.06 6.64 -3.24
C LEU A 120 3.38 8.14 -3.40
N LEU A 121 4.29 8.49 -4.30
CA LEU A 121 4.68 9.88 -4.54
C LEU A 121 3.50 10.73 -5.02
N SER A 122 2.69 10.22 -5.95
CA SER A 122 1.47 10.89 -6.42
C SER A 122 0.45 11.11 -5.30
N LEU A 123 0.23 10.10 -4.45
CA LEU A 123 -0.66 10.23 -3.30
C LEU A 123 -0.12 11.23 -2.27
N LEU A 124 1.20 11.29 -2.04
CA LEU A 124 1.82 12.28 -1.16
C LEU A 124 1.52 13.70 -1.65
N VAL A 125 1.77 13.97 -2.92
CA VAL A 125 1.47 15.26 -3.57
C VAL A 125 -0.01 15.62 -3.41
N TYR A 126 -0.90 14.65 -3.66
CA TYR A 126 -2.36 14.81 -3.54
C TYR A 126 -2.84 15.14 -2.12
N PHE A 127 -2.40 14.37 -1.12
CA PHE A 127 -2.86 14.56 0.27
C PHE A 127 -2.29 15.83 0.89
N LEU A 128 -1.03 16.15 0.61
CA LEU A 128 -0.38 17.35 1.13
C LEU A 128 -0.95 18.63 0.51
N ALA A 129 -1.37 18.60 -0.77
CA ALA A 129 -2.08 19.72 -1.39
C ALA A 129 -3.39 20.08 -0.66
N GLN A 130 -4.02 19.11 0.00
CA GLN A 130 -5.27 19.27 0.74
C GLN A 130 -5.06 19.47 2.25
N SER A 131 -3.81 19.43 2.72
CA SER A 131 -3.49 19.44 4.15
C SER A 131 -2.46 20.52 4.49
N PRO A 132 -2.84 21.82 4.47
CA PRO A 132 -1.89 22.93 4.69
C PRO A 132 -1.11 22.82 6.01
N GLN A 133 -1.76 22.34 7.07
CA GLN A 133 -1.12 22.16 8.38
C GLN A 133 -0.01 21.08 8.33
N ALA A 134 -0.28 19.94 7.70
CA ALA A 134 0.70 18.88 7.55
C ALA A 134 1.83 19.32 6.61
N LEU A 135 1.49 20.01 5.52
CA LEU A 135 2.46 20.57 4.59
C LEU A 135 3.42 21.54 5.30
N GLN A 136 2.89 22.45 6.13
CA GLN A 136 3.71 23.39 6.89
C GLN A 136 4.61 22.68 7.89
N THR A 137 4.08 21.70 8.63
CA THR A 137 4.85 20.93 9.62
C THR A 137 5.99 20.16 8.95
N LEU A 138 5.77 19.56 7.78
CA LEU A 138 6.84 18.93 6.99
C LEU A 138 7.89 19.93 6.52
N LYS A 139 7.46 21.11 6.04
CA LYS A 139 8.38 22.17 5.63
C LYS A 139 9.28 22.60 6.77
N ASP A 140 8.73 22.78 7.96
CA ASP A 140 9.49 23.16 9.16
C ASP A 140 10.51 22.08 9.53
N GLU A 141 10.13 20.79 9.49
CA GLU A 141 11.03 19.65 9.69
C GLU A 141 12.20 19.67 8.68
N HIS A 142 11.91 19.78 7.38
CA HIS A 142 12.94 19.73 6.35
C HIS A 142 13.81 20.99 6.29
N LEU A 143 13.27 22.18 6.63
CA LEU A 143 14.05 23.40 6.79
C LEU A 143 15.02 23.27 7.97
N ALA A 144 14.58 22.70 9.09
CA ALA A 144 15.45 22.45 10.24
C ALA A 144 16.61 21.49 9.90
N ILE A 145 16.34 20.45 9.09
CA ILE A 145 17.39 19.56 8.58
C ILE A 145 18.34 20.32 7.65
N ARG A 146 17.81 21.10 6.69
CA ARG A 146 18.62 21.82 5.70
C ARG A 146 19.55 22.84 6.35
N LYS A 147 19.10 23.58 7.36
CA LYS A 147 19.89 24.59 8.10
C LYS A 147 21.14 24.03 8.78
N LYS A 148 21.20 22.72 9.06
CA LYS A 148 22.36 22.08 9.68
C LYS A 148 23.46 21.75 8.66
N LYS A 149 23.18 21.91 7.37
CA LYS A 149 24.05 21.47 6.26
C LYS A 149 24.62 22.67 5.51
N LYS A 150 25.80 22.48 4.92
CA LYS A 150 26.39 23.50 4.05
C LYS A 150 25.63 23.60 2.73
N GLU A 151 25.77 24.74 2.06
CA GLU A 151 25.26 24.92 0.71
C GLU A 151 25.79 23.81 -0.21
N GLY A 152 24.92 23.23 -1.04
CA GLY A 152 25.25 22.11 -1.93
C GLY A 152 25.50 20.75 -1.25
N GLU A 153 25.55 20.66 0.09
CA GLU A 153 25.79 19.39 0.78
C GLU A 153 24.58 18.45 0.65
N PRO A 154 24.76 17.20 0.16
CA PRO A 154 23.68 16.25 -0.01
C PRO A 154 23.21 15.65 1.32
N LEU A 155 21.97 15.17 1.36
CA LEU A 155 21.43 14.42 2.51
C LEU A 155 22.25 13.14 2.77
N ASN A 156 22.34 12.77 4.04
CA ASN A 156 22.94 11.52 4.48
C ASN A 156 21.97 10.71 5.37
N TRP A 157 22.44 9.56 5.86
CA TRP A 157 21.63 8.65 6.69
C TRP A 157 21.19 9.27 8.04
N GLU A 158 22.02 10.11 8.64
CA GLU A 158 21.69 10.79 9.90
C GLU A 158 20.59 11.85 9.70
N ASP A 159 20.54 12.47 8.52
CA ASP A 159 19.46 13.37 8.13
C ASP A 159 18.14 12.61 7.97
N TYR A 160 18.17 11.44 7.30
CA TYR A 160 16.99 10.59 7.11
C TYR A 160 16.35 10.17 8.44
N LYS A 161 17.16 9.77 9.42
CA LYS A 161 16.65 9.35 10.74
C LYS A 161 15.94 10.47 11.51
N GLN A 162 16.17 11.73 11.17
CA GLN A 162 15.50 12.89 11.79
C GLN A 162 14.15 13.21 11.14
N MET A 163 13.77 12.54 10.05
CA MET A 163 12.52 12.78 9.31
C MET A 163 11.32 12.05 9.93
N GLU A 164 11.06 12.34 11.21
CA GLU A 164 10.03 11.67 12.01
C GLU A 164 8.63 11.98 11.46
N PHE A 165 8.28 13.25 11.29
CA PHE A 165 6.98 13.66 10.77
C PHE A 165 6.81 13.28 9.30
N THR A 166 7.88 13.30 8.50
CA THR A 166 7.87 12.72 7.15
C THR A 166 7.45 11.26 7.15
N THR A 167 8.01 10.46 8.07
CA THR A 167 7.61 9.06 8.22
C THR A 167 6.12 8.97 8.57
N MET A 168 5.63 9.91 9.39
CA MET A 168 4.21 10.01 9.75
C MET A 168 3.29 10.25 8.57
N VAL A 169 3.66 11.19 7.71
CA VAL A 169 2.96 11.49 6.47
C VAL A 169 2.97 10.28 5.53
N ILE A 170 4.13 9.65 5.31
CA ILE A 170 4.24 8.49 4.41
C ILE A 170 3.32 7.34 4.85
N ASN A 171 3.32 7.02 6.15
CA ASN A 171 2.48 5.93 6.65
C ASN A 171 0.99 6.24 6.55
N GLU A 172 0.58 7.48 6.84
CA GLU A 172 -0.80 7.90 6.68
C GLU A 172 -1.21 7.92 5.19
N THR A 173 -0.32 8.32 4.30
CA THR A 173 -0.57 8.29 2.85
C THR A 173 -0.82 6.88 2.37
N LEU A 174 -0.03 5.90 2.82
CA LEU A 174 -0.21 4.50 2.47
C LEU A 174 -1.46 3.89 3.10
N ARG A 175 -1.81 4.28 4.34
CA ARG A 175 -3.05 3.85 5.01
C ARG A 175 -4.29 4.36 4.27
N CYS A 176 -4.35 5.66 3.98
CA CYS A 176 -5.50 6.30 3.34
C CYS A 176 -5.60 5.97 1.85
N GLY A 177 -4.47 6.02 1.15
CA GLY A 177 -4.41 5.88 -0.30
C GLY A 177 -4.57 4.43 -0.78
N ASN A 178 -4.41 3.45 0.11
CA ASN A 178 -4.69 2.03 -0.14
C ASN A 178 -4.12 1.49 -1.45
N LEU A 179 -2.84 1.81 -1.70
CA LEU A 179 -2.11 1.45 -2.91
C LEU A 179 -2.20 -0.05 -3.25
N VAL A 180 -2.19 -0.90 -2.22
CA VAL A 180 -2.47 -2.34 -2.33
C VAL A 180 -3.74 -2.68 -1.54
N LYS A 181 -4.83 -2.94 -2.26
CA LYS A 181 -6.14 -3.21 -1.66
C LYS A 181 -6.20 -4.56 -0.92
N PHE A 182 -5.69 -5.61 -1.54
CA PHE A 182 -5.77 -6.98 -1.02
C PHE A 182 -4.65 -7.84 -1.60
N VAL A 183 -4.45 -9.03 -1.02
CA VAL A 183 -3.49 -10.01 -1.53
C VAL A 183 -4.18 -11.35 -1.80
N HIS A 184 -3.62 -12.15 -2.70
CA HIS A 184 -4.18 -13.45 -3.06
C HIS A 184 -3.56 -14.58 -2.24
N ARG A 185 -4.38 -15.33 -1.53
CA ARG A 185 -3.97 -16.55 -0.81
C ARG A 185 -4.86 -17.72 -1.16
N GLU A 186 -4.36 -18.91 -0.88
CA GLU A 186 -5.11 -20.17 -0.95
C GLU A 186 -4.81 -21.00 0.30
N ALA A 187 -5.84 -21.62 0.87
CA ALA A 187 -5.67 -22.57 1.97
C ALA A 187 -5.09 -23.88 1.44
N ILE A 188 -3.94 -24.31 1.95
CA ILE A 188 -3.30 -25.58 1.55
C ILE A 188 -3.79 -26.79 2.36
N LYS A 189 -4.56 -26.53 3.43
CA LYS A 189 -5.19 -27.51 4.33
C LYS A 189 -6.52 -26.93 4.81
N ASP A 190 -7.38 -27.78 5.37
CA ASP A 190 -8.56 -27.29 6.09
C ASP A 190 -8.13 -26.44 7.29
N VAL A 191 -8.69 -25.25 7.41
CA VAL A 191 -8.37 -24.28 8.46
C VAL A 191 -9.62 -23.97 9.28
N LYS A 192 -9.48 -24.04 10.59
CA LYS A 192 -10.47 -23.56 11.55
C LYS A 192 -9.95 -22.31 12.26
N PHE A 193 -10.72 -21.22 12.24
CA PHE A 193 -10.35 -19.97 12.90
C PHE A 193 -11.59 -19.28 13.45
N LYS A 194 -11.68 -19.07 14.77
CA LYS A 194 -12.80 -18.38 15.45
C LYS A 194 -14.20 -18.81 14.96
N GLY A 195 -14.41 -20.11 14.77
CA GLY A 195 -15.67 -20.67 14.27
C GLY A 195 -15.83 -20.72 12.76
N TYR A 196 -14.96 -20.04 11.99
CA TYR A 196 -14.91 -20.18 10.53
C TYR A 196 -14.20 -21.46 10.12
N HIS A 197 -14.72 -22.11 9.08
CA HIS A 197 -14.08 -23.22 8.38
C HIS A 197 -13.72 -22.78 6.96
N ILE A 198 -12.43 -22.82 6.64
CA ILE A 198 -11.88 -22.53 5.30
C ILE A 198 -11.35 -23.85 4.73
N PRO A 199 -12.03 -24.46 3.77
CA PRO A 199 -11.59 -25.73 3.19
C PRO A 199 -10.29 -25.60 2.40
N ALA A 200 -9.53 -26.69 2.32
CA ALA A 200 -8.36 -26.77 1.44
C ALA A 200 -8.73 -26.44 -0.02
N GLY A 201 -7.83 -25.76 -0.72
CA GLY A 201 -8.01 -25.30 -2.11
C GLY A 201 -8.87 -24.05 -2.26
N TRP A 202 -9.55 -23.56 -1.22
CA TRP A 202 -10.31 -22.32 -1.30
C TRP A 202 -9.37 -21.11 -1.34
N LYS A 203 -9.73 -20.14 -2.19
CA LYS A 203 -9.04 -18.85 -2.22
C LYS A 203 -9.42 -18.04 -0.99
N VAL A 204 -8.49 -17.22 -0.52
CA VAL A 204 -8.70 -16.26 0.55
C VAL A 204 -8.15 -14.91 0.10
N LEU A 205 -8.98 -13.86 0.20
CA LEU A 205 -8.60 -12.49 -0.11
C LEU A 205 -8.64 -11.66 1.18
N PRO A 206 -7.50 -11.49 1.88
CA PRO A 206 -7.37 -10.52 2.95
C PRO A 206 -7.45 -9.10 2.37
N ILE A 207 -8.52 -8.37 2.67
CA ILE A 207 -8.71 -6.99 2.25
C ILE A 207 -7.98 -6.07 3.24
N LEU A 208 -6.78 -5.63 2.86
CA LEU A 208 -5.93 -4.77 3.68
C LEU A 208 -6.58 -3.40 3.88
N SER A 209 -7.18 -2.84 2.82
CA SER A 209 -7.81 -1.52 2.88
C SER A 209 -9.00 -1.45 3.84
N ALA A 210 -9.67 -2.58 4.09
CA ALA A 210 -10.77 -2.62 5.05
C ALA A 210 -10.28 -2.42 6.49
N VAL A 211 -9.11 -2.96 6.81
CA VAL A 211 -8.47 -2.74 8.11
C VAL A 211 -7.99 -1.30 8.23
N HIS A 212 -7.35 -0.78 7.18
CA HIS A 212 -6.87 0.60 7.16
C HIS A 212 -8.00 1.61 7.31
N LEU A 213 -9.20 1.30 6.80
CA LEU A 213 -10.36 2.18 6.83
C LEU A 213 -11.39 1.81 7.92
N GLU A 214 -11.00 1.01 8.91
CA GLU A 214 -11.91 0.53 9.95
C GLU A 214 -12.15 1.60 11.04
N PRO A 215 -13.40 2.08 11.23
CA PRO A 215 -13.69 3.12 12.22
C PRO A 215 -13.42 2.71 13.67
N SER A 216 -13.48 1.41 13.98
CA SER A 216 -13.13 0.89 15.32
C SER A 216 -11.63 0.87 15.60
N LEU A 217 -10.78 1.03 14.57
CA LEU A 217 -9.32 1.08 14.69
C LEU A 217 -8.78 2.50 14.48
N HIS A 218 -9.49 3.31 13.70
CA HIS A 218 -9.08 4.65 13.29
C HIS A 218 -10.26 5.61 13.38
N GLU A 219 -10.14 6.65 14.18
CA GLU A 219 -11.09 7.77 14.17
C GLU A 219 -11.06 8.46 12.79
N ASN A 220 -12.23 8.74 12.20
CA ASN A 220 -12.37 9.32 10.86
C ASN A 220 -11.41 8.69 9.82
N PRO A 221 -11.56 7.39 9.51
CA PRO A 221 -10.56 6.64 8.75
C PRO A 221 -10.33 7.17 7.32
N SER A 222 -11.32 7.84 6.73
CA SER A 222 -11.21 8.40 5.38
C SER A 222 -10.55 9.78 5.35
N GLU A 223 -10.29 10.40 6.51
CA GLU A 223 -9.56 11.67 6.59
C GLU A 223 -8.06 11.40 6.68
N PHE A 224 -7.29 12.16 5.90
CA PHE A 224 -5.84 12.15 5.98
C PHE A 224 -5.39 12.95 7.22
N ASN A 225 -4.84 12.26 8.21
CA ASN A 225 -4.34 12.89 9.43
C ASN A 225 -3.03 12.20 9.87
N PRO A 226 -1.86 12.77 9.54
CA PRO A 226 -0.56 12.18 9.87
C PRO A 226 -0.30 12.00 11.37
N TRP A 227 -0.99 12.75 12.25
CA TRP A 227 -0.79 12.67 13.70
C TRP A 227 -1.41 11.43 14.35
N ARG A 228 -2.21 10.63 13.62
CA ARG A 228 -2.71 9.35 14.10
C ARG A 228 -1.67 8.27 13.81
N TRP A 229 -1.06 7.66 14.83
CA TRP A 229 -0.01 6.66 14.61
C TRP A 229 -0.29 5.30 15.19
N THR A 230 -0.74 4.37 14.34
CA THR A 230 -1.03 2.99 14.75
C THR A 230 -0.80 1.90 13.69
N VAL A 231 -0.44 2.18 12.43
CA VAL A 231 -0.42 1.14 11.37
C VAL A 231 0.82 1.17 10.46
N VAL A 232 1.30 -0.03 10.10
CA VAL A 232 2.35 -0.28 9.10
C VAL A 232 1.70 -0.90 7.85
N PRO A 233 1.54 -0.14 6.75
CA PRO A 233 0.72 -0.54 5.59
C PRO A 233 1.42 -1.44 4.55
N PHE A 234 2.45 -2.19 4.94
CA PHE A 234 3.29 -2.99 4.03
C PHE A 234 3.00 -4.51 4.06
N GLY A 235 1.80 -4.88 4.52
CA GLY A 235 1.41 -6.27 4.73
C GLY A 235 1.98 -6.84 6.03
N GLY A 236 2.31 -8.14 6.04
CA GLY A 236 2.82 -8.77 7.25
C GLY A 236 3.25 -10.23 7.06
N GLY A 237 3.79 -10.82 8.11
CA GLY A 237 4.28 -12.21 8.10
C GLY A 237 5.57 -12.39 7.29
N SER A 238 5.77 -13.60 6.76
CA SER A 238 6.98 -13.96 6.01
C SER A 238 7.11 -13.27 4.65
N ARG A 239 6.03 -12.61 4.19
CA ARG A 239 5.96 -11.86 2.93
C ARG A 239 5.78 -10.34 3.11
N LEU A 240 6.15 -9.80 4.26
CA LEU A 240 6.26 -8.34 4.43
C LEU A 240 7.07 -7.74 3.27
N CYS A 241 6.65 -6.59 2.73
CA CYS A 241 7.33 -5.96 1.60
C CYS A 241 8.85 -5.87 1.82
N PRO A 242 9.70 -6.42 0.94
CA PRO A 242 11.15 -6.30 1.07
C PRO A 242 11.66 -4.87 0.79
N GLY A 243 10.92 -4.09 0.00
CA GLY A 243 11.25 -2.72 -0.39
C GLY A 243 10.65 -1.64 0.51
N SER A 244 10.08 -1.97 1.68
CA SER A 244 9.39 -0.97 2.52
C SER A 244 10.29 0.18 2.94
N GLU A 245 11.54 -0.12 3.32
CA GLU A 245 12.48 0.91 3.77
C GLU A 245 13.03 1.72 2.60
N LEU A 246 13.26 1.09 1.45
CA LEU A 246 13.68 1.80 0.24
C LEU A 246 12.59 2.77 -0.23
N GLY A 247 11.34 2.32 -0.32
CA GLY A 247 10.23 3.18 -0.76
C GLY A 247 9.98 4.37 0.18
N LYS A 248 10.15 4.18 1.50
CA LYS A 248 10.11 5.29 2.46
C LYS A 248 11.28 6.25 2.25
N LEU A 249 12.49 5.75 2.05
CA LEU A 249 13.68 6.58 1.81
C LEU A 249 13.52 7.43 0.54
N GLU A 250 13.11 6.80 -0.57
CA GLU A 250 12.84 7.47 -1.85
C GLU A 250 11.79 8.59 -1.68
N ALA A 251 10.67 8.28 -1.01
CA ALA A 251 9.63 9.27 -0.72
C ALA A 251 10.13 10.42 0.15
N SER A 252 10.87 10.12 1.23
CA SER A 252 11.43 11.13 2.14
C SER A 252 12.38 12.08 1.43
N PHE A 253 13.26 11.57 0.57
CA PHE A 253 14.23 12.40 -0.14
C PHE A 253 13.54 13.26 -1.19
N LEU A 254 12.59 12.71 -1.94
CA LEU A 254 11.81 13.49 -2.88
C LEU A 254 11.04 14.60 -2.16
N LEU A 255 10.36 14.30 -1.06
CA LEU A 255 9.65 15.31 -0.26
C LEU A 255 10.58 16.42 0.21
N HIS A 256 11.77 16.08 0.72
CA HIS A 256 12.74 17.08 1.16
C HIS A 256 13.04 18.11 0.05
N TYR A 257 13.37 17.64 -1.16
CA TYR A 257 13.70 18.55 -2.26
C TYR A 257 12.46 19.24 -2.83
N LEU A 258 11.32 18.55 -2.92
CA LEU A 258 10.07 19.14 -3.41
C LEU A 258 9.62 20.29 -2.52
N LEU A 259 9.60 20.08 -1.20
CA LEU A 259 9.08 21.03 -0.21
C LEU A 259 9.94 22.27 -0.03
N LEU A 260 11.25 22.15 -0.24
CA LEU A 260 12.17 23.28 -0.14
C LEU A 260 12.16 24.15 -1.40
N ASN A 261 12.01 23.54 -2.58
CA ASN A 261 12.19 24.24 -3.85
C ASN A 261 10.89 24.60 -4.56
N TYR A 262 9.75 24.01 -4.16
CA TYR A 262 8.50 24.18 -4.89
C TYR A 262 7.27 24.28 -3.99
N ARG A 263 6.30 25.05 -4.49
CA ARG A 263 4.89 24.97 -4.12
C ARG A 263 4.13 24.35 -5.26
N TRP A 264 3.05 23.63 -4.94
CA TRP A 264 2.17 23.11 -5.96
C TRP A 264 0.70 23.32 -5.62
N THR A 265 -0.10 23.43 -6.67
CA THR A 265 -1.56 23.43 -6.60
C THR A 265 -2.12 22.44 -7.62
N MET A 266 -3.29 21.87 -7.30
CA MET A 266 -4.02 21.00 -8.21
C MET A 266 -4.68 21.86 -9.30
N LYS A 267 -4.46 21.54 -10.58
CA LYS A 267 -5.08 22.28 -11.69
C LYS A 267 -6.57 22.01 -11.83
N GLU A 268 -6.99 20.83 -11.40
CA GLU A 268 -8.38 20.39 -11.46
C GLU A 268 -8.73 19.54 -10.24
N GLU A 269 -10.04 19.47 -9.96
CA GLU A 269 -10.55 18.50 -9.00
C GLU A 269 -10.41 17.07 -9.56
N GLU A 270 -9.79 16.22 -8.75
CA GLU A 270 -9.52 14.83 -9.06
C GLU A 270 -9.48 14.00 -7.77
N TYR A 271 -9.70 12.69 -7.89
CA TYR A 271 -9.62 11.75 -6.79
C TYR A 271 -8.84 10.51 -7.22
N PRO A 272 -8.01 9.93 -6.33
CA PRO A 272 -7.40 8.64 -6.59
C PRO A 272 -8.49 7.56 -6.66
N MET A 273 -8.49 6.82 -7.76
CA MET A 273 -9.45 5.76 -8.04
C MET A 273 -8.73 4.40 -8.00
N LEU A 274 -9.40 3.39 -7.45
CA LEU A 274 -8.93 2.00 -7.46
C LEU A 274 -9.63 1.22 -8.57
N TYR A 275 -8.85 0.77 -9.55
CA TYR A 275 -9.27 -0.16 -10.59
C TYR A 275 -8.10 -0.96 -11.17
N PRO A 276 -8.01 -2.27 -10.92
CA PRO A 276 -7.70 -2.85 -9.60
C PRO A 276 -6.47 -2.22 -8.90
N PHE A 277 -5.67 -1.44 -9.61
CA PHE A 277 -4.55 -0.64 -9.09
C PHE A 277 -5.01 0.80 -8.84
N MET A 278 -4.26 1.54 -8.04
CA MET A 278 -4.57 2.94 -7.75
C MET A 278 -4.05 3.82 -8.88
N ASP A 279 -4.90 4.68 -9.41
CA ASP A 279 -4.53 5.65 -10.43
C ASP A 279 -5.32 6.96 -10.28
N PHE A 280 -4.79 8.02 -10.89
CA PHE A 280 -5.44 9.31 -11.06
C PHE A 280 -5.97 9.38 -12.51
N PRO A 281 -7.28 9.26 -12.76
CA PRO A 281 -7.85 9.16 -14.12
C PRO A 281 -7.50 10.31 -15.09
N LYS A 282 -7.17 11.48 -14.57
CA LYS A 282 -6.72 12.69 -15.29
C LYS A 282 -5.22 12.95 -15.12
N GLY A 283 -4.50 12.08 -14.41
CA GLY A 283 -3.04 12.10 -14.30
C GLY A 283 -2.46 13.03 -13.23
N LEU A 284 -3.25 13.51 -12.26
CA LEU A 284 -2.81 14.39 -11.17
C LEU A 284 -2.10 15.64 -11.70
N LEU A 285 -2.78 16.44 -12.51
CA LEU A 285 -2.20 17.64 -13.10
C LEU A 285 -1.95 18.71 -12.02
N ILE A 286 -0.67 19.05 -11.81
CA ILE A 286 -0.24 20.10 -10.87
C ILE A 286 0.35 21.31 -11.59
N ALA A 287 0.20 22.48 -10.98
CA ALA A 287 1.00 23.66 -11.29
C ALA A 287 2.11 23.78 -10.24
N LEU A 288 3.37 23.91 -10.71
CA LEU A 288 4.54 24.07 -9.86
C LEU A 288 5.03 25.52 -9.91
N GLU A 289 5.27 26.08 -8.74
CA GLU A 289 5.87 27.40 -8.56
C GLU A 289 7.16 27.23 -7.77
N THR A 290 8.25 27.86 -8.23
CA THR A 290 9.51 27.85 -7.50
C THR A 290 9.35 28.59 -6.17
N GLU A 291 9.75 27.94 -5.10
CA GLU A 291 9.75 28.52 -3.77
C GLU A 291 11.10 29.18 -3.51
N THR A 292 11.10 30.51 -3.38
CA THR A 292 12.27 31.26 -2.91
C THR A 292 12.37 31.13 -1.40
N THR A 293 12.66 29.92 -0.90
CA THR A 293 13.09 29.79 0.50
C THR A 293 14.50 30.38 0.60
N ASN A 294 14.60 31.57 1.18
CA ASN A 294 15.87 32.15 1.62
C ASN A 294 16.43 31.28 2.74
N VAL A 295 17.13 30.21 2.38
CA VAL A 295 17.98 29.47 3.30
C VAL A 295 19.31 30.20 3.33
N ASN A 296 19.38 31.29 4.11
CA ASN A 296 20.63 31.91 4.54
C ASN A 296 21.34 31.01 5.55
#